data_AF-A0A346Y6E2-F1
#
_entry.id   AF-A0A346Y6E2-F1
#
_cell.length_a   1.000
_cell.length_b   1.000
_cell.length_c   1.000
_cell.angle_alpha   90.00
_cell.angle_beta   90.00
_cell.angle_gamma   90.00
#
_symmetry.space_group_name_H-M   'P 1'
#
loop_
_entity.id
_entity.type
_entity.pdbx_description
1 polymer ?
#
loop_
_entity_poly.entity_id
_entity_poly.type
_entity_poly.pdbx_seq_one_letter_code
_entity_poly.pdbx_strand_id
1 'polypeptide(L)'
;MLIAVASLRGSPGATTVALAAADLATANGYVIVVDADGDGSLLAHGYGQGLDGWARTDGADDPAVHGTARTSGAVVLAGPVLPVEMPPVVTAATGPLQRVSRAGVTVVVDCGRIGGPSAGLFHTADRRLLLVRDLPPHVESVTALLDGRNGVAEVLRVGPKGRLPDDPQTAELVMGDDCPPQMLRSSPLGRAIASVLADTGVEMPESDRPAWAEAQGAIA
;
A
#
# COMPACT_ATOMS: atom_id res chain seq x y z
N MET A 1 -2.93 -8.50 7.10
CA MET A 1 -2.64 -8.69 5.65
C MET A 1 -1.84 -7.51 5.16
N LEU A 2 -0.69 -7.74 4.50
CA LEU A 2 0.21 -6.73 3.98
C LEU A 2 0.16 -6.72 2.45
N ILE A 3 -0.29 -5.60 1.89
CA ILE A 3 -0.37 -5.35 0.45
C ILE A 3 0.70 -4.32 0.11
N ALA A 4 1.67 -4.67 -0.72
CA ALA A 4 2.66 -3.74 -1.24
C ALA A 4 2.28 -3.30 -2.65
N VAL A 5 2.23 -2.00 -2.87
CA VAL A 5 1.94 -1.38 -4.17
C VAL A 5 3.21 -0.71 -4.67
N ALA A 6 3.67 -1.13 -5.83
CA ALA A 6 4.80 -0.51 -6.51
C ALA A 6 4.47 -0.26 -7.98
N SER A 7 5.28 0.55 -8.65
CA SER A 7 5.21 0.78 -10.08
C SER A 7 6.56 0.61 -10.75
N LEU A 8 6.53 0.28 -12.03
CA LEU A 8 7.72 0.43 -12.88
C LEU A 8 8.01 1.91 -13.13
N ARG A 9 9.29 2.23 -13.37
CA ARG A 9 9.68 3.55 -13.86
C ARG A 9 8.83 3.93 -15.09
N GLY A 10 8.31 5.16 -15.10
CA GLY A 10 7.42 5.63 -16.16
C GLY A 10 5.95 5.21 -16.02
N SER A 11 5.61 4.40 -15.01
CA SER A 11 4.24 4.02 -14.67
C SER A 11 3.80 4.76 -13.39
N PRO A 12 2.90 5.77 -13.48
CA PRO A 12 2.44 6.51 -12.32
C PRO A 12 1.33 5.76 -11.58
N GLY A 13 0.94 6.28 -10.41
CA GLY A 13 -0.29 5.88 -9.72
C GLY A 13 -0.11 4.92 -8.54
N ALA A 14 1.12 4.59 -8.14
CA ALA A 14 1.36 3.73 -6.97
C ALA A 14 0.68 4.28 -5.71
N THR A 15 0.95 5.55 -5.38
CA THR A 15 0.30 6.26 -4.27
C THR A 15 -1.21 6.28 -4.38
N THR A 16 -1.76 6.65 -5.55
CA THR A 16 -3.21 6.70 -5.75
C THR A 16 -3.86 5.33 -5.55
N VAL A 17 -3.24 4.26 -6.07
CA VAL A 17 -3.75 2.90 -5.92
C VAL A 17 -3.61 2.43 -4.48
N ALA A 18 -2.53 2.76 -3.77
CA ALA A 18 -2.35 2.45 -2.36
C ALA A 18 -3.44 3.11 -1.50
N LEU A 19 -3.69 4.41 -1.69
CA LEU A 19 -4.73 5.13 -0.97
C LEU A 19 -6.13 4.59 -1.29
N ALA A 20 -6.48 4.42 -2.56
CA ALA A 20 -7.77 3.88 -2.94
C ALA A 20 -7.98 2.44 -2.43
N ALA A 21 -6.94 1.60 -2.47
CA ALA A 21 -7.00 0.25 -1.93
C ALA A 21 -7.26 0.27 -0.42
N ALA A 22 -6.60 1.18 0.31
CA ALA A 22 -6.81 1.36 1.74
C ALA A 22 -8.23 1.83 2.06
N ASP A 23 -8.72 2.86 1.36
CA ASP A 23 -10.08 3.40 1.54
C ASP A 23 -11.17 2.37 1.23
N LEU A 24 -10.93 1.49 0.27
CA LEU A 24 -11.83 0.38 -0.03
C LEU A 24 -11.78 -0.70 1.07
N ALA A 25 -10.59 -0.95 1.63
CA ALA A 25 -10.37 -1.95 2.66
C ALA A 25 -10.88 -1.54 4.05
N THR A 26 -11.13 -0.25 4.33
CA THR A 26 -11.65 0.19 5.64
C THR A 26 -13.03 -0.39 5.97
N ALA A 27 -13.77 -0.86 4.96
CA ALA A 27 -14.99 -1.64 5.19
C ALA A 27 -14.78 -2.89 6.03
N ASN A 28 -13.55 -3.44 6.01
CA ASN A 28 -13.22 -4.77 6.52
C ASN A 28 -12.43 -4.71 7.84
N GLY A 29 -12.23 -3.52 8.41
CA GLY A 29 -11.57 -3.33 9.70
C GLY A 29 -10.54 -2.20 9.69
N TYR A 30 -9.62 -2.26 10.66
CA TYR A 30 -8.57 -1.26 10.82
C TYR A 30 -7.52 -1.35 9.70
N VAL A 31 -7.24 -0.21 9.06
CA VAL A 31 -6.32 -0.12 7.91
C VAL A 31 -5.23 0.91 8.19
N ILE A 32 -3.99 0.53 7.88
CA ILE A 32 -2.82 1.39 7.91
C ILE A 32 -2.32 1.57 6.48
N VAL A 33 -2.08 2.81 6.08
CA VAL A 33 -1.32 3.17 4.87
C VAL A 33 0.09 3.55 5.28
N VAL A 34 1.09 3.03 4.59
CA VAL A 34 2.50 3.34 4.85
C VAL A 34 3.11 3.97 3.61
N ASP A 35 3.66 5.18 3.75
CA ASP A 35 4.50 5.79 2.71
C ASP A 35 5.94 5.31 2.87
N ALA A 36 6.41 4.51 1.91
CA ALA A 36 7.74 3.92 1.90
C ALA A 36 8.49 4.11 0.56
N ASP A 37 8.01 5.00 -0.32
CA ASP A 37 8.64 5.27 -1.62
C ASP A 37 9.99 5.99 -1.44
N GLY A 38 10.05 6.92 -0.48
CA GLY A 38 11.21 7.79 -0.25
C GLY A 38 11.44 8.81 -1.37
N ASP A 39 10.79 8.64 -2.52
CA ASP A 39 10.93 9.42 -3.75
C ASP A 39 9.69 10.29 -3.99
N GLY A 40 9.12 10.85 -2.93
CA GLY A 40 7.87 11.58 -3.02
C GLY A 40 7.25 11.80 -1.66
N SER A 41 7.63 12.89 -1.01
CA SER A 41 7.07 13.36 0.27
C SER A 41 5.60 13.78 0.18
N LEU A 42 4.85 13.29 -0.81
CA LEU A 42 3.49 13.69 -1.09
C LEU A 42 2.57 13.37 0.09
N LEU A 43 2.70 12.16 0.65
CA LEU A 43 1.93 11.80 1.84
C LEU A 43 2.47 12.51 3.08
N ALA A 44 3.78 12.71 3.22
CA ALA A 44 4.34 13.48 4.32
C ALA A 44 3.85 14.95 4.35
N HIS A 45 3.62 15.58 3.19
CA HIS A 45 3.05 16.93 3.11
C HIS A 45 1.56 16.98 3.42
N GLY A 46 0.79 15.97 2.98
CA GLY A 46 -0.67 15.92 3.18
C GLY A 46 -1.08 15.42 4.57
N TYR A 47 -0.31 14.49 5.15
CA TYR A 47 -0.67 13.74 6.35
C TYR A 47 0.33 13.90 7.50
N GLY A 48 1.45 14.58 7.29
CA GLY A 48 2.52 14.65 8.29
C GLY A 48 3.31 13.35 8.42
N GLN A 49 4.54 13.47 8.94
CA GLN A 49 5.44 12.33 9.17
C GLN A 49 5.01 11.56 10.42
N GLY A 50 5.15 10.23 10.39
CA GLY A 50 4.77 9.39 11.54
C GLY A 50 5.36 7.98 11.53
N LEU A 51 5.82 7.48 10.39
CA LEU A 51 6.35 6.12 10.28
C LEU A 51 7.59 5.90 11.15
N ASP A 52 8.47 6.89 11.26
CA ASP A 52 9.69 6.82 12.06
C ASP A 52 9.39 6.78 13.56
N GLY A 53 8.45 7.59 14.03
CA GLY A 53 7.95 7.63 15.41
C GLY A 53 7.34 6.29 15.79
N TRP A 54 6.46 5.77 14.94
CA TRP A 54 5.82 4.48 15.15
C TRP A 54 6.80 3.30 15.11
N ALA A 55 7.75 3.32 14.18
CA ALA A 55 8.79 2.28 14.10
C ALA A 55 9.69 2.27 15.34
N ARG A 56 9.96 3.43 15.97
CA ARG A 56 10.75 3.53 17.21
C ARG A 56 10.07 2.89 18.41
N THR A 57 8.75 2.73 18.40
CA THR A 57 8.00 2.02 19.45
C THR A 57 7.85 0.54 19.15
N ASP A 58 8.56 0.03 18.13
CA ASP A 58 8.43 -1.34 17.61
C ASP A 58 6.96 -1.69 17.24
N GLY A 59 6.19 -0.67 16.87
CA GLY A 59 4.77 -0.77 16.55
C GLY A 59 3.85 -1.15 17.72
N ALA A 60 4.30 -0.91 18.97
CA ALA A 60 3.49 -1.16 20.16
C ALA A 60 2.33 -0.15 20.30
N ASP A 61 2.56 1.09 19.88
CA ASP A 61 1.56 2.15 19.93
C ASP A 61 0.51 2.01 18.83
N ASP A 62 -0.68 2.53 19.11
CA ASP A 62 -1.70 2.77 18.08
C ASP A 62 -1.11 3.63 16.95
N PRO A 63 -1.17 3.17 15.68
CA PRO A 63 -0.74 3.97 14.53
C PRO A 63 -1.38 5.36 14.52
N ALA A 64 -2.60 5.53 15.04
CA ALA A 64 -3.28 6.82 15.10
C ALA A 64 -2.61 7.84 16.05
N VAL A 65 -1.71 7.40 16.93
CA VAL A 65 -0.88 8.30 17.78
C VAL A 65 0.21 8.99 16.95
N HIS A 66 0.70 8.32 15.91
CA HIS A 66 1.83 8.78 15.11
C HIS A 66 1.42 9.24 13.70
N GLY A 67 0.33 8.70 13.17
CA GLY A 67 -0.17 8.97 11.83
C GLY A 67 -1.41 9.88 11.82
N THR A 68 -1.87 10.17 10.61
CA THR A 68 -3.07 10.98 10.38
C THR A 68 -4.16 10.13 9.74
N ALA A 69 -5.37 10.22 10.28
CA ALA A 69 -6.52 9.53 9.73
C ALA A 69 -7.02 10.21 8.45
N ARG A 70 -7.35 9.40 7.44
CA ARG A 70 -8.11 9.79 6.25
C ARG A 70 -9.59 9.89 6.56
N THR A 71 -10.35 10.55 5.69
CA THR A 71 -11.83 10.60 5.76
C THR A 71 -12.48 9.21 5.75
N SER A 72 -11.82 8.23 5.12
CA SER A 72 -12.25 6.82 5.08
C SER A 72 -12.06 6.07 6.40
N GLY A 73 -11.27 6.63 7.35
CA GLY A 73 -10.84 5.99 8.59
C GLY A 73 -9.50 5.26 8.52
N ALA A 74 -8.86 5.14 7.35
CA ALA A 74 -7.52 4.58 7.25
C ALA A 74 -6.48 5.51 7.89
N VAL A 75 -5.49 4.97 8.60
CA VAL A 75 -4.42 5.76 9.22
C VAL A 75 -3.19 5.78 8.34
N VAL A 76 -2.72 6.97 7.96
CA VAL A 76 -1.52 7.16 7.16
C VAL A 76 -0.31 7.37 8.08
N LEU A 77 0.64 6.43 8.02
CA LEU A 77 1.98 6.59 8.56
C LEU A 77 2.90 7.03 7.42
N ALA A 78 3.05 8.35 7.24
CA ALA A 78 3.96 8.84 6.21
C ALA A 78 5.41 8.72 6.68
N GLY A 79 6.29 8.30 5.78
CA GLY A 79 7.72 8.30 6.02
C GLY A 79 8.34 9.70 5.94
N PRO A 80 9.66 9.80 6.11
CA PRO A 80 10.34 11.08 6.16
C PRO A 80 10.28 11.84 4.84
N VAL A 81 10.33 13.17 4.94
CA VAL A 81 10.35 14.07 3.76
C VAL A 81 11.64 13.90 2.95
N LEU A 82 12.76 13.60 3.61
CA LEU A 82 14.05 13.47 2.96
C LEU A 82 14.29 12.01 2.51
N PRO A 83 14.54 11.75 1.21
CA PRO A 83 14.75 10.40 0.69
C PRO A 83 15.85 9.60 1.40
N VAL A 84 16.91 10.28 1.85
CA VAL A 84 18.06 9.66 2.53
C VAL A 84 17.70 9.05 3.89
N GLU A 85 16.63 9.52 4.51
CA GLU A 85 16.16 9.04 5.82
C GLU A 85 15.24 7.81 5.68
N MET A 86 14.71 7.55 4.47
CA MET A 86 13.74 6.48 4.25
C MET A 86 14.29 5.06 4.49
N PRO A 87 15.48 4.66 3.99
CA PRO A 87 15.97 3.28 4.14
C PRO A 87 16.05 2.77 5.59
N PRO A 88 16.63 3.51 6.57
CA PRO A 88 16.65 3.04 7.96
C PRO A 88 15.25 2.99 8.58
N VAL A 89 14.35 3.91 8.24
CA VAL A 89 12.96 3.93 8.73
C VAL A 89 12.19 2.71 8.23
N VAL A 90 12.26 2.42 6.93
CA VAL A 90 11.64 1.23 6.32
C VAL A 90 12.18 -0.06 6.92
N THR A 91 13.49 -0.13 7.15
CA THR A 91 14.13 -1.28 7.79
C THR A 91 13.58 -1.50 9.19
N ALA A 92 13.49 -0.43 10.00
CA ALA A 92 12.95 -0.50 11.36
C ALA A 92 11.45 -0.86 11.38
N ALA A 93 10.66 -0.34 10.43
CA ALA A 93 9.22 -0.59 10.35
C ALA A 93 8.87 -2.00 9.86
N THR A 94 9.77 -2.71 9.17
CA THR A 94 9.47 -3.99 8.50
C THR A 94 8.94 -5.06 9.47
N GLY A 95 9.62 -5.28 10.59
CA GLY A 95 9.18 -6.24 11.61
C GLY A 95 7.81 -5.90 12.21
N PRO A 96 7.63 -4.68 12.75
CA PRO A 96 6.34 -4.18 13.23
C PRO A 96 5.18 -4.33 12.25
N LEU A 97 5.36 -3.90 10.99
CA LEU A 97 4.31 -3.98 9.95
C LEU A 97 3.90 -5.42 9.68
N GLN A 98 4.85 -6.35 9.66
CA GLN A 98 4.55 -7.76 9.51
C GLN A 98 3.79 -8.34 10.71
N ARG A 99 4.14 -7.97 11.95
CA ARG A 99 3.42 -8.43 13.15
C ARG A 99 1.99 -7.93 13.16
N VAL A 100 1.80 -6.63 12.93
CA VAL A 100 0.47 -6.00 12.85
C VAL A 100 -0.37 -6.63 11.73
N SER A 101 0.22 -6.88 10.56
CA SER A 101 -0.44 -7.60 9.48
C SER A 101 -0.92 -9.00 9.91
N ARG A 102 -0.08 -9.76 10.63
CA ARG A 102 -0.42 -11.11 11.12
C ARG A 102 -1.49 -11.09 12.21
N ALA A 103 -1.57 -10.00 12.97
CA ALA A 103 -2.63 -9.75 13.96
C ALA A 103 -3.98 -9.35 13.34
N GLY A 104 -4.10 -9.35 12.00
CA GLY A 104 -5.37 -9.13 11.30
C GLY A 104 -5.61 -7.71 10.81
N VAL A 105 -4.70 -6.77 11.08
CA VAL A 105 -4.76 -5.41 10.52
C VAL A 105 -4.39 -5.44 9.04
N THR A 106 -5.08 -4.64 8.22
CA THR A 106 -4.70 -4.48 6.82
C THR A 106 -3.67 -3.36 6.70
N VAL A 107 -2.52 -3.67 6.12
CA VAL A 107 -1.43 -2.73 5.87
C VAL A 107 -1.27 -2.58 4.37
N VAL A 108 -1.43 -1.36 3.86
CA VAL A 108 -1.17 -1.02 2.46
C VAL A 108 0.08 -0.17 2.39
N VAL A 109 1.13 -0.69 1.77
CA VAL A 109 2.42 0.00 1.64
C VAL A 109 2.51 0.61 0.24
N ASP A 110 2.62 1.93 0.17
CA ASP A 110 3.09 2.62 -1.02
C ASP A 110 4.61 2.49 -1.09
N CYS A 111 5.07 1.56 -1.93
CA CYS A 111 6.50 1.36 -2.19
C CYS A 111 7.00 2.30 -3.30
N GLY A 112 6.12 3.07 -3.92
CA GLY A 112 6.34 3.82 -5.15
C GLY A 112 7.09 3.03 -6.19
N ARG A 113 8.36 3.34 -6.47
CA ARG A 113 9.10 2.65 -7.55
C ARG A 113 9.66 1.30 -7.09
N ILE A 114 9.47 0.27 -7.92
CA ILE A 114 10.14 -1.01 -7.67
C ILE A 114 11.66 -0.86 -7.70
N GLY A 115 12.34 -1.51 -6.76
CA GLY A 115 13.79 -1.37 -6.56
C GLY A 115 14.21 -0.16 -5.71
N GLY A 116 13.25 0.62 -5.18
CA GLY A 116 13.50 1.69 -4.22
C GLY A 116 13.79 1.20 -2.78
N PRO A 117 13.83 2.12 -1.80
CA PRO A 117 14.11 1.82 -0.39
C PRO A 117 13.22 0.73 0.22
N SER A 118 12.00 0.57 -0.29
CA SER A 118 10.99 -0.38 0.16
C SER A 118 10.97 -1.71 -0.61
N ALA A 119 11.98 -2.00 -1.44
CA ALA A 119 12.07 -3.25 -2.18
C ALA A 119 11.94 -4.49 -1.28
N GLY A 120 12.55 -4.48 -0.09
CA GLY A 120 12.43 -5.56 0.89
C GLY A 120 11.00 -5.77 1.40
N LEU A 121 10.28 -4.68 1.69
CA LEU A 121 8.85 -4.73 2.04
C LEU A 121 8.01 -5.28 0.90
N PHE A 122 8.27 -4.81 -0.33
CA PHE A 122 7.58 -5.31 -1.51
C PHE A 122 7.76 -6.82 -1.67
N HIS A 123 8.97 -7.35 -1.52
CA HIS A 123 9.22 -8.78 -1.69
C HIS A 123 8.64 -9.67 -0.58
N THR A 124 8.46 -9.13 0.62
CA THR A 124 7.96 -9.87 1.80
C THR A 124 6.46 -9.72 2.03
N ALA A 125 5.77 -8.89 1.24
CA ALA A 125 4.34 -8.67 1.36
C ALA A 125 3.51 -9.92 1.02
N ASP A 126 2.39 -10.08 1.73
CA ASP A 126 1.41 -11.15 1.47
C ASP A 126 0.86 -11.04 0.04
N ARG A 127 0.67 -9.80 -0.43
CA ARG A 127 0.23 -9.44 -1.77
C ARG A 127 1.07 -8.31 -2.36
N ARG A 128 1.34 -8.42 -3.66
CA ARG A 128 2.21 -7.52 -4.41
C ARG A 128 1.48 -7.05 -5.65
N LEU A 129 1.26 -5.75 -5.74
CA LEU A 129 0.66 -5.09 -6.89
C LEU A 129 1.76 -4.30 -7.59
N LEU A 130 2.09 -4.70 -8.82
CA LEU A 130 3.03 -3.98 -9.68
C LEU A 130 2.27 -3.27 -10.79
N LEU A 131 2.30 -1.94 -10.78
CA LEU A 131 1.68 -1.10 -11.79
C LEU A 131 2.60 -0.89 -12.98
N VAL A 132 2.03 -1.10 -14.16
CA VAL A 132 2.75 -1.12 -15.43
C VAL A 132 1.85 -0.44 -16.47
N ARG A 133 2.33 0.63 -17.13
CA ARG A 133 1.63 1.13 -18.32
C ARG A 133 1.73 0.10 -19.44
N ASP A 134 0.65 -0.04 -20.20
CA ASP A 134 0.58 -0.85 -21.41
C ASP A 134 1.34 -0.15 -22.57
N LEU A 135 2.65 -0.03 -22.41
CA LEU A 135 3.58 0.50 -23.40
C LEU A 135 4.66 -0.55 -23.66
N PRO A 136 5.08 -0.76 -24.92
CA PRO A 136 6.07 -1.78 -25.28
C PRO A 136 7.32 -1.84 -24.36
N PRO A 137 8.01 -0.72 -24.05
CA PRO A 137 9.21 -0.77 -23.20
C PRO A 137 8.93 -1.22 -21.75
N HIS A 138 7.72 -1.00 -21.25
CA HIS A 138 7.34 -1.41 -19.89
C HIS A 138 6.96 -2.88 -19.84
N VAL A 139 6.28 -3.40 -20.88
CA VAL A 139 5.97 -4.83 -20.99
C VAL A 139 7.26 -5.64 -21.10
N GLU A 140 8.22 -5.19 -21.91
CA GLU A 140 9.56 -5.81 -21.99
C GLU A 140 10.30 -5.79 -20.66
N SER A 141 10.20 -4.68 -19.90
CA SER A 141 10.80 -4.56 -18.58
C SER A 141 10.19 -5.52 -17.56
N VAL A 142 8.87 -5.77 -17.63
CA VAL A 142 8.22 -6.81 -16.81
C VAL A 142 8.75 -8.18 -17.21
N THR A 143 8.79 -8.50 -18.50
CA THR A 143 9.32 -9.77 -18.99
C THR A 143 10.74 -9.99 -18.52
N ALA A 144 11.62 -8.98 -18.59
CA ALA A 144 13.00 -9.08 -18.09
C ALA A 144 13.08 -9.26 -16.56
N LEU A 145 12.17 -8.64 -15.80
CA LEU A 145 12.08 -8.79 -14.35
C LEU A 145 11.58 -10.20 -13.96
N LEU A 146 10.69 -10.79 -14.77
CA LEU A 146 10.17 -12.14 -14.59
C LEU A 146 11.12 -13.24 -15.08
N ASP A 147 11.89 -12.97 -16.14
CA ASP A 147 12.79 -13.93 -16.80
C ASP A 147 14.13 -14.15 -16.06
N GLY A 148 14.33 -13.50 -14.92
CA GLY A 148 15.30 -13.99 -13.95
C GLY A 148 16.78 -13.79 -14.30
N ARG A 149 17.21 -12.60 -14.74
CA ARG A 149 18.62 -12.21 -14.58
C ARG A 149 19.08 -12.05 -13.11
N ASN A 150 18.19 -12.32 -12.14
CA ASN A 150 18.47 -12.33 -10.68
C ASN A 150 17.82 -13.52 -9.92
N GLY A 151 17.60 -14.67 -10.57
CA GLY A 151 17.28 -15.91 -9.83
C GLY A 151 15.87 -16.06 -9.21
N VAL A 152 14.88 -15.30 -9.70
CA VAL A 152 13.46 -15.44 -9.29
C VAL A 152 12.63 -16.11 -10.39
N ALA A 153 13.22 -17.09 -11.08
CA ALA A 153 12.53 -17.89 -12.10
C ALA A 153 11.77 -19.08 -11.48
N GLU A 154 11.26 -18.92 -10.25
CA GLU A 154 10.40 -19.92 -9.63
C GLU A 154 8.94 -19.43 -9.71
N VAL A 155 8.27 -19.88 -10.78
CA VAL A 155 6.81 -20.03 -10.89
C VAL A 155 6.01 -18.76 -10.60
N LEU A 156 6.05 -17.82 -11.54
CA LEU A 156 5.20 -16.64 -11.49
C LEU A 156 4.27 -16.66 -12.72
N ARG A 157 3.06 -17.20 -12.55
CA ARG A 157 1.91 -17.01 -13.46
C ARG A 157 1.45 -15.54 -13.36
N VAL A 158 2.27 -14.61 -13.85
CA VAL A 158 1.97 -13.16 -13.81
C VAL A 158 1.27 -12.78 -15.10
N GLY A 159 -0.02 -13.11 -15.18
CA GLY A 159 -0.91 -12.43 -16.10
C GLY A 159 -1.29 -11.06 -15.53
N PRO A 160 -1.69 -10.08 -16.37
CA PRO A 160 -2.31 -8.86 -15.87
C PRO A 160 -3.53 -9.24 -15.01
N LYS A 161 -3.52 -8.83 -13.74
CA LYS A 161 -4.63 -9.07 -12.80
C LYS A 161 -5.83 -8.17 -13.07
N GLY A 162 -5.61 -7.04 -13.72
CA GLY A 162 -6.64 -6.11 -14.13
C GLY A 162 -6.06 -4.97 -14.96
N ARG A 163 -6.93 -4.14 -15.52
CA ARG A 163 -6.57 -2.86 -16.14
C ARG A 163 -7.25 -1.76 -15.33
N LEU A 164 -6.47 -0.76 -14.93
CA LEU A 164 -7.02 0.44 -14.32
C LEU A 164 -7.51 1.38 -15.42
N PRO A 165 -8.75 1.90 -15.34
CA PRO A 165 -9.23 2.89 -16.29
C PRO A 165 -8.50 4.22 -16.10
N ASP A 166 -8.45 5.02 -17.16
CA ASP A 166 -8.05 6.43 -17.05
C ASP A 166 -9.21 7.22 -16.43
N ASP A 167 -9.10 7.51 -15.13
CA ASP A 167 -10.12 8.14 -14.31
C ASP A 167 -9.46 9.22 -13.42
N PRO A 168 -8.98 10.32 -14.05
CA PRO A 168 -8.21 11.34 -13.36
C PRO A 168 -9.02 12.08 -12.28
N GLN A 169 -10.34 12.20 -12.47
CA GLN A 169 -11.22 12.85 -11.50
C GLN A 169 -11.29 12.07 -10.19
N THR A 170 -11.52 10.75 -10.26
CA THR A 170 -11.49 9.93 -9.04
C THR A 170 -10.10 9.91 -8.42
N ALA A 171 -9.05 9.81 -9.26
CA ALA A 171 -7.67 9.83 -8.78
C ALA A 171 -7.37 11.11 -7.97
N GLU A 172 -7.76 12.27 -8.48
CA GLU A 172 -7.57 13.57 -7.81
C GLU A 172 -8.30 13.60 -6.45
N LEU A 173 -9.56 13.17 -6.41
CA LEU A 173 -10.33 13.11 -5.16
C LEU A 173 -9.70 12.16 -4.14
N VAL A 174 -9.20 11.00 -4.56
CA VAL A 174 -8.51 10.04 -3.67
C VAL A 174 -7.25 10.67 -3.09
N MET A 175 -6.46 11.35 -3.92
CA MET A 175 -5.23 12.01 -3.50
C MET A 175 -5.50 13.17 -2.54
N GLY A 176 -6.60 13.91 -2.74
CA GLY A 176 -7.04 15.02 -1.88
C GLY A 176 -7.73 14.61 -0.58
N ASP A 177 -8.01 13.31 -0.38
CA ASP A 177 -8.88 12.82 0.70
C ASP A 177 -10.34 13.33 0.63
N ASP A 178 -10.76 13.74 -0.57
CA ASP A 178 -12.08 14.29 -0.85
C ASP A 178 -13.00 13.27 -1.53
N CYS A 179 -12.60 11.99 -1.59
CA CYS A 179 -13.38 10.93 -2.24
C CYS A 179 -14.17 10.12 -1.19
N PRO A 180 -15.50 10.32 -1.07
CA PRO A 180 -16.29 9.52 -0.16
C PRO A 180 -16.18 8.02 -0.51
N PRO A 181 -16.11 7.11 0.48
CA PRO A 181 -15.94 5.67 0.20
C PRO A 181 -17.01 5.09 -0.73
N GLN A 182 -18.26 5.58 -0.66
CA GLN A 182 -19.34 5.15 -1.55
C GLN A 182 -19.10 5.60 -2.99
N MET A 183 -18.61 6.83 -3.19
CA MET A 183 -18.26 7.34 -4.51
C MET A 183 -17.11 6.53 -5.10
N LEU A 184 -16.06 6.29 -4.33
CA LEU A 184 -14.92 5.46 -4.75
C LEU A 184 -15.37 4.07 -5.18
N ARG A 185 -16.20 3.38 -4.40
CA ARG A 185 -16.73 2.04 -4.77
C ARG A 185 -17.52 2.04 -6.07
N SER A 186 -18.20 3.14 -6.37
CA SER A 186 -19.03 3.29 -7.56
C SER A 186 -18.27 3.83 -8.79
N SER A 187 -17.02 4.27 -8.64
CA SER A 187 -16.23 4.79 -9.75
C SER A 187 -15.60 3.67 -10.58
N PRO A 188 -15.29 3.91 -11.87
CA PRO A 188 -14.52 2.97 -12.68
C PRO A 188 -13.20 2.56 -12.02
N LEU A 189 -12.43 3.52 -11.48
CA LEU A 189 -11.17 3.25 -10.82
C LEU A 189 -11.34 2.38 -9.59
N GLY A 190 -12.25 2.73 -8.68
CA GLY A 190 -12.44 1.98 -7.44
C GLY A 190 -12.99 0.57 -7.69
N ARG A 191 -13.87 0.38 -8.69
CA ARG A 191 -14.28 -0.97 -9.11
C ARG A 191 -13.12 -1.81 -9.64
N ALA A 192 -12.24 -1.21 -10.46
CA ALA A 192 -11.08 -1.92 -10.99
C ALA A 192 -10.11 -2.34 -9.87
N ILE A 193 -9.85 -1.44 -8.92
CA ILE A 193 -9.00 -1.73 -7.75
C ILE A 193 -9.67 -2.80 -6.87
N ALA A 194 -10.96 -2.66 -6.56
CA ALA A 194 -11.69 -3.65 -5.77
C ALA A 194 -11.66 -5.04 -6.43
N SER A 195 -11.80 -5.12 -7.75
CA SER A 195 -11.68 -6.38 -8.50
C SER A 195 -10.29 -7.00 -8.36
N VAL A 196 -9.23 -6.19 -8.48
CA VAL A 196 -7.84 -6.65 -8.31
C VAL A 196 -7.61 -7.15 -6.88
N LEU A 197 -8.16 -6.48 -5.87
CA LEU A 197 -8.05 -6.88 -4.47
C LEU A 197 -8.82 -8.17 -4.18
N ALA A 198 -10.05 -8.32 -4.68
CA ALA A 198 -10.84 -9.54 -4.50
C ALA A 198 -10.13 -10.79 -5.05
N ASP A 199 -9.50 -10.68 -6.22
CA ASP A 199 -8.72 -11.76 -6.84
C ASP A 199 -7.46 -12.13 -6.04
N THR A 200 -7.02 -11.25 -5.13
CA THR A 200 -5.95 -11.56 -4.18
C THR A 200 -6.44 -12.29 -2.93
N GLY A 201 -7.71 -12.65 -2.83
CA GLY A 201 -8.26 -13.28 -1.63
C GLY A 201 -8.44 -12.29 -0.47
N VAL A 202 -8.54 -11.00 -0.79
CA VAL A 202 -9.17 -10.05 0.13
C VAL A 202 -10.66 -10.36 0.09
N GLU A 203 -11.13 -11.16 1.06
CA GLU A 203 -12.58 -11.37 1.21
C GLU A 203 -13.23 -10.02 1.52
N MET A 204 -14.13 -9.61 0.61
CA MET A 204 -15.14 -8.60 0.87
C MET A 204 -16.31 -9.29 1.61
N PRO A 205 -16.97 -8.60 2.54
CA PRO A 205 -17.17 -9.00 3.93
C PRO A 205 -18.06 -10.23 4.22
N GLU A 206 -17.73 -10.91 5.32
CA GLU A 206 -18.69 -11.19 6.42
C GLU A 206 -18.14 -10.47 7.67
N SER A 207 -19.01 -9.76 8.40
CA SER A 207 -18.64 -8.75 9.39
C SER A 207 -18.02 -9.29 10.69
N ASP A 208 -17.44 -8.35 11.44
CA ASP A 208 -16.85 -8.39 12.79
C ASP A 208 -15.37 -8.79 12.88
N ARG A 209 -14.49 -7.77 12.82
CA ARG A 209 -13.06 -7.88 13.12
C ARG A 209 -12.49 -6.67 13.89
N PRO A 210 -11.37 -6.85 14.62
CA PRO A 210 -10.90 -6.02 15.73
C PRO A 210 -10.78 -4.51 15.52
N ALA A 211 -11.16 -3.75 16.55
CA ALA A 211 -10.55 -2.45 16.82
C ALA A 211 -9.06 -2.62 17.16
N TRP A 212 -8.21 -1.60 16.97
CA TRP A 212 -6.77 -1.69 17.26
C TRP A 212 -6.45 -2.29 18.65
N ALA A 213 -7.25 -1.96 19.66
CA ALA A 213 -7.11 -2.50 21.02
C ALA A 213 -7.17 -4.03 21.10
N GLU A 214 -7.95 -4.67 20.24
CA GLU A 214 -8.03 -6.13 20.14
C GLU A 214 -6.84 -6.71 19.35
N ALA A 215 -6.32 -5.99 18.35
CA ALA A 215 -5.10 -6.38 17.64
C ALA A 215 -3.85 -6.34 18.54
N GLN A 216 -3.77 -5.39 19.48
CA GLN A 216 -2.66 -5.28 20.45
C GLN A 216 -2.47 -6.56 21.27
N GLY A 217 -3.55 -7.25 21.64
CA GLY A 217 -3.47 -8.51 22.38
C GLY A 217 -2.80 -9.66 21.61
N ALA A 218 -2.73 -9.56 20.27
CA ALA A 218 -2.12 -10.54 19.38
C ALA A 218 -0.71 -10.16 18.89
N ILE A 219 -0.26 -8.92 19.19
CA ILE A 219 1.06 -8.40 18.77
C ILE A 219 2.16 -8.70 19.81
N ALA A 220 1.77 -8.98 21.07
CA ALA A 220 2.64 -9.24 22.21
C ALA A 220 3.40 -10.58 22.17
#